data_AF-A0A3D5DR81-F1
#
_entry.id   AF-A0A3D5DR81-F1
#
_cell.length_a   1.000
_cell.length_b   1.000
_cell.length_c   1.000
_cell.angle_alpha   90.00
_cell.angle_beta   90.00
_cell.angle_gamma   90.00
#
_symmetry.space_group_name_H-M   'P 1'
#
loop_
_entity.id
_entity.type
_entity.pdbx_description
1 polymer ?
#
loop_
_entity_poly.entity_id
_entity_poly.type
_entity_poly.pdbx_seq_one_letter_code
_entity_poly.pdbx_strand_id
1 'polypeptide(L)' 'MQELRLVAVSEDGSYAVLTAPGRSGRFSLPIDDRLRIVARGQFSRLAQYEIEVESPLRPKEIQ' A
#
# COMPACT_ATOMS: atom_id res chain seq x y z
N MET A 1 10.24 -4.10 -7.78
CA MET A 1 9.19 -4.24 -6.74
C MET A 1 9.57 -5.40 -5.85
N GLN A 2 9.46 -5.26 -4.53
CA GLN A 2 9.74 -6.34 -3.58
C GLN A 2 8.46 -7.14 -3.31
N GLU A 3 8.54 -8.47 -3.34
CA GLU A 3 7.42 -9.35 -3.02
C GLU A 3 7.27 -9.50 -1.50
N LEU A 4 6.03 -9.41 -1.02
CA LEU A 4 5.66 -9.57 0.39
C LEU A 4 4.58 -10.64 0.52
N ARG A 5 4.61 -11.40 1.62
CA ARG A 5 3.61 -12.41 1.97
C ARG A 5 2.78 -11.96 3.16
N LEU A 6 1.46 -12.04 3.04
CA LEU A 6 0.54 -11.87 4.15
C LEU A 6 0.68 -13.04 5.12
N VAL A 7 0.89 -12.75 6.41
CA VAL A 7 1.07 -13.79 7.44
C VAL A 7 0.09 -13.67 8.60
N ALA A 8 -0.48 -12.48 8.82
CA ALA A 8 -1.52 -12.27 9.82
C ALA A 8 -2.37 -11.05 9.48
N VAL A 9 -3.56 -11.01 10.06
CA VAL A 9 -4.45 -9.84 10.09
C VAL A 9 -4.78 -9.57 11.55
N SER A 10 -4.86 -8.30 11.95
CA SER A 10 -5.28 -7.91 13.29
C SER A 10 -6.72 -8.35 13.55
N GLU A 11 -7.03 -8.60 14.82
CA GLU A 11 -8.35 -9.11 15.23
C GLU A 11 -9.50 -8.16 14.85
N ASP A 12 -9.26 -6.85 14.98
CA ASP A 12 -10.17 -5.78 14.59
C ASP A 12 -10.18 -5.51 13.07
N GLY A 13 -9.32 -6.18 12.29
CA GLY A 13 -9.19 -5.99 10.86
C GLY A 13 -8.66 -4.62 10.43
N SER A 14 -7.98 -3.89 11.33
CA SER A 14 -7.41 -2.57 11.05
C SER A 14 -6.05 -2.63 10.34
N TYR A 15 -5.28 -3.71 10.47
CA TYR A 15 -4.02 -3.88 9.75
C TYR A 15 -3.66 -5.34 9.44
N ALA A 16 -2.81 -5.51 8.43
CA ALA A 16 -2.22 -6.78 8.03
C ALA A 16 -0.72 -6.79 8.34
N VAL A 17 -0.19 -7.95 8.73
CA VAL A 17 1.25 -8.18 8.88
C VAL A 17 1.77 -8.91 7.66
N LEU A 18 2.80 -8.33 7.04
CA LEU A 18 3.48 -8.88 5.88
C LEU A 18 4.94 -9.23 6.21
N THR A 19 5.50 -10.18 5.47
CA THR A 19 6.92 -10.55 5.57
C THR A 19 7.56 -10.61 4.20
N ALA A 20 8.87 -10.36 4.15
CA ALA A 20 9.66 -10.54 2.94
C ALA A 20 10.29 -11.95 2.94
N PRO A 21 10.10 -12.76 1.89
CA PRO A 21 10.80 -14.05 1.78
C PRO A 21 12.32 -13.88 1.90
N GLY A 22 12.96 -14.72 2.73
CA GLY A 22 14.42 -14.71 2.88
C GLY A 22 15.01 -13.52 3.63
N ARG A 23 14.19 -12.65 4.24
CA ARG A 23 14.66 -11.58 5.14
C ARG A 23 13.93 -11.62 6.47
N SER A 24 14.65 -11.30 7.54
CA SER A 24 14.06 -10.99 8.83
C SER A 24 13.45 -9.59 8.76
N GLY A 25 12.13 -9.52 8.62
CA GLY A 25 11.42 -8.24 8.59
C GLY A 25 9.92 -8.44 8.55
N ARG A 26 9.20 -7.69 9.40
CA ARG A 26 7.75 -7.58 9.38
C ARG A 26 7.36 -6.17 8.96
N PHE A 27 6.34 -6.08 8.12
CA PHE A 27 5.74 -4.84 7.66
C PHE A 27 4.29 -4.83 8.12
N SER A 28 3.82 -3.67 8.58
CA SER A 28 2.40 -3.46 8.86
C SER A 28 1.77 -2.72 7.68
N LEU A 29 0.64 -3.21 7.19
CA LEU A 29 -0.15 -2.58 6.15
C LEU A 29 -1.54 -2.24 6.73
N PRO A 30 -1.86 -0.95 6.91
CA PRO A 30 -3.22 -0.53 7.28
C PRO A 30 -4.25 -1.06 6.28
N ILE A 31 -5.38 -1.55 6.79
CA ILE A 31 -6.51 -1.99 5.98
C ILE A 31 -7.52 -0.84 5.93
N ASP A 32 -7.30 0.07 4.98
CA ASP A 32 -8.21 1.17 4.69
C ASP A 32 -9.38 0.73 3.78
N ASP A 33 -10.32 1.64 3.56
CA ASP A 33 -11.50 1.35 2.74
C ASP A 33 -11.15 1.09 1.27
N ARG A 34 -10.06 1.68 0.76
CA ARG A 34 -9.60 1.43 -0.62
C ARG A 34 -9.15 -0.02 -0.77
N LEU A 35 -8.31 -0.51 0.16
CA LEU A 35 -7.87 -1.89 0.18
C LEU A 35 -9.04 -2.85 0.37
N ARG A 36 -10.03 -2.50 1.21
CA ARG A 36 -11.25 -3.31 1.39
C ARG A 36 -12.06 -3.42 0.10
N ILE A 37 -12.22 -2.33 -0.66
CA ILE A 37 -12.92 -2.33 -1.94
C ILE A 37 -12.20 -3.22 -2.96
N VAL A 38 -10.86 -3.08 -3.06
CA VAL A 38 -10.01 -3.92 -3.93
C VAL A 38 -10.16 -5.39 -3.58
N ALA A 39 -10.00 -5.74 -2.29
CA ALA A 39 -10.03 -7.11 -1.81
C ALA A 39 -11.40 -7.78 -2.02
N ARG A 40 -12.49 -7.00 -1.97
CA ARG A 40 -13.86 -7.47 -2.24
C ARG A 40 -14.18 -7.64 -3.74
N GLY A 41 -13.26 -7.31 -4.64
CA GLY A 41 -13.45 -7.45 -6.08
C GLY A 41 -14.40 -6.41 -6.70
N GLN A 42 -14.73 -5.33 -6.00
CA GLN A 42 -15.62 -4.28 -6.50
C GLN A 42 -14.81 -3.23 -7.29
N PHE A 43 -14.23 -3.67 -8.42
CA PHE A 43 -13.28 -2.88 -9.22
C PHE A 43 -13.91 -1.76 -10.06
N SER A 44 -15.23 -1.56 -10.03
CA SER A 44 -15.93 -0.64 -10.93
C SER A 44 -15.53 0.84 -10.80
N ARG A 45 -14.67 1.26 -9.85
CA ARG A 45 -14.30 2.67 -9.63
C ARG A 45 -12.84 2.98 -9.30
N LEU A 46 -11.93 2.01 -9.24
CA LEU A 46 -10.53 2.28 -8.84
C LEU A 46 -9.66 2.87 -9.98
N ALA A 47 -10.15 2.84 -11.22
CA ALA A 47 -9.47 3.44 -12.37
C ALA A 47 -9.44 4.98 -12.36
N GLN A 48 -10.05 5.64 -11.37
CA GLN A 48 -10.17 7.10 -11.29
C GLN A 48 -9.24 7.77 -10.27
N TYR A 49 -8.46 7.02 -9.49
CA TYR A 49 -7.44 7.61 -8.63
C TYR A 49 -6.11 7.62 -9.37
N GLU A 50 -5.91 8.63 -10.23
CA GLU A 50 -4.56 9.11 -10.51
C GLU A 50 -3.94 9.51 -9.17
N ILE A 51 -2.93 8.76 -8.73
CA ILE A 51 -2.09 9.20 -7.63
C ILE A 51 -1.27 10.35 -8.21
N GLU A 52 -1.68 11.60 -7.92
CA GLU A 52 -0.78 12.73 -8.06
C GLU A 52 0.41 12.46 -7.13
N VAL A 53 1.46 11.88 -7.69
CA VAL A 53 2.77 11.89 -7.07
C VAL A 53 3.18 13.35 -7.10
N GLU A 54 3.03 14.05 -5.98
CA GLU A 54 3.65 15.36 -5.79
C GLU A 54 5.13 15.18 -6.12
N SER A 55 5.51 15.67 -7.30
CA SER A 55 6.88 15.71 -7.74
C SER A 55 7.63 16.58 -6.73
N PRO A 56 8.60 16.05 -5.97
CA PRO A 56 9.46 16.92 -5.18
C PRO A 56 10.15 17.85 -6.19
N LEU A 57 9.83 19.14 -6.09
CA LEU A 57 10.39 20.24 -6.86
C LEU A 57 11.87 19.96 -7.14
N ARG A 58 12.27 19.87 -8.41
CA ARG A 58 13.69 19.69 -8.76
C ARG A 58 14.44 20.91 -8.21
N PRO A 59 15.35 20.76 -7.24
CA PRO A 59 16.16 21.87 -6.79
C PRO A 59 17.26 22.07 -7.82
N LYS A 60 17.05 22.99 -8.78
CA LYS A 60 18.06 23.81 -9.48
C LYS A 60 17.44 24.52 -10.70
N GLU A 61 16.74 25.61 -10.44
CA GLU A 61 16.89 26.85 -11.21
C GLU A 61 16.98 27.97 -10.17
N ILE A 62 18.03 27.88 -9.34
CA ILE A 62 18.53 29.02 -8.56
C ILE A 62 19.15 29.95 -9.61
N GLN A 63 18.47 31.05 -9.91
CA GLN A 63 19.09 32.26 -10.45
C GLN A 63 19.38 33.21 -9.31
#